data_AF-A6TLD1-F1
#
_entry.id   AF-A6TLD1-F1
#
_cell.length_a   1.000
_cell.length_b   1.000
_cell.length_c   1.000
_cell.angle_alpha   90.00
_cell.angle_beta   90.00
_cell.angle_gamma   90.00
#
_symmetry.space_group_name_H-M   'P 1'
#
loop_
_entity.id
_entity.type
_entity.pdbx_description
1 polymer ?
#
loop_
_entity_poly.entity_id
_entity_poly.type
_entity_poly.pdbx_seq_one_letter_code
_entity_poly.pdbx_strand_id
1 'polypeptide(L)'
;MKINNITNKSQFTTSTVAPKENKQKKSNQASLKIQDEYTPVQNEVKEATYKKPIVKVDESTIQKLKEESESAHNHLREMVKQLLERQGLTFKDLAGLDEGVKIDEETRLEAQAMIAEGGPFSPENVSDRLIAFAKAISGGDKGKIDILRSAIEKGFKEAQEMLGGELPEISHTTYELTMEKLDAWLAE
;
A
#
# COMPACT_ATOMS: atom_id res chain seq x y z
N MET A 1 23.54 23.15 -23.55
CA MET A 1 22.61 24.07 -22.85
C MET A 1 21.58 24.61 -23.83
N LYS A 2 20.28 24.55 -23.49
CA LYS A 2 19.20 25.43 -23.95
C LYS A 2 17.98 25.13 -23.06
N ILE A 3 17.29 26.17 -22.60
CA ILE A 3 16.20 26.09 -21.61
C ILE A 3 15.01 26.91 -22.10
N ASN A 4 13.82 26.32 -22.05
CA ASN A 4 12.57 27.00 -22.45
C ASN A 4 11.44 26.60 -21.49
N ASN A 5 11.34 27.31 -20.36
CA ASN A 5 10.13 27.30 -19.55
C ASN A 5 9.01 28.01 -20.31
N ILE A 6 7.77 27.52 -20.15
CA ILE A 6 6.58 28.29 -20.49
C ILE A 6 5.66 28.30 -19.26
N THR A 7 5.50 29.48 -18.67
CA THR A 7 4.49 29.79 -17.66
C THR A 7 3.52 30.78 -18.27
N ASN A 8 2.21 30.65 -18.01
CA ASN A 8 1.28 31.74 -18.29
C ASN A 8 0.23 31.91 -17.18
N LYS A 9 -0.31 33.11 -17.04
CA LYS A 9 -1.02 33.57 -15.84
C LYS A 9 -2.54 33.49 -15.96
N SER A 10 -3.16 33.07 -14.85
CA SER A 10 -4.28 33.71 -14.13
C SER A 10 -5.07 34.85 -14.82
N GLN A 11 -6.40 34.80 -14.67
CA GLN A 11 -7.17 35.99 -14.29
C GLN A 11 -8.43 35.64 -13.48
N PHE A 12 -8.78 36.51 -12.52
CA PHE A 12 -10.01 36.49 -11.71
C PHE A 12 -10.85 37.73 -12.05
N THR A 13 -12.18 37.63 -11.95
CA THR A 13 -13.07 38.79 -11.71
C THR A 13 -14.27 38.39 -10.83
N THR A 14 -14.78 39.35 -10.05
CA THR A 14 -15.90 39.20 -9.10
C THR A 14 -16.82 40.42 -9.19
N SER A 15 -18.14 40.25 -8.95
CA SER A 15 -19.05 41.16 -8.19
C SER A 15 -20.55 40.81 -8.37
N THR A 16 -21.57 41.39 -7.70
CA THR A 16 -21.84 41.70 -6.26
C THR A 16 -23.20 42.47 -6.13
N VAL A 17 -24.29 41.77 -5.75
CA VAL A 17 -25.62 42.16 -5.13
C VAL A 17 -26.56 43.33 -5.57
N ALA A 18 -27.88 43.01 -5.49
CA ALA A 18 -29.05 43.81 -4.97
C ALA A 18 -29.66 44.98 -5.81
N PRO A 19 -30.89 45.53 -5.53
CA PRO A 19 -31.83 45.35 -4.38
C PRO A 19 -33.34 45.05 -4.73
N LYS A 20 -34.34 45.74 -4.12
CA LYS A 20 -35.76 45.31 -3.86
C LYS A 20 -36.86 46.41 -4.14
N GLU A 21 -38.18 46.40 -3.76
CA GLU A 21 -39.11 45.51 -2.99
C GLU A 21 -40.65 45.82 -3.18
N ASN A 22 -41.54 44.82 -2.94
CA ASN A 22 -42.86 44.84 -2.23
C ASN A 22 -44.25 45.28 -2.83
N LYS A 23 -45.32 44.58 -2.34
CA LYS A 23 -46.78 44.93 -2.10
C LYS A 23 -47.90 44.96 -3.19
N GLN A 24 -48.79 43.94 -3.12
CA GLN A 24 -50.30 43.96 -3.07
C GLN A 24 -51.14 44.50 -4.29
N LYS A 25 -52.43 44.16 -4.54
CA LYS A 25 -53.54 43.49 -3.78
C LYS A 25 -54.73 43.00 -4.67
N LYS A 26 -55.47 41.95 -4.24
CA LYS A 26 -56.82 41.46 -4.70
C LYS A 26 -56.93 40.97 -6.18
N SER A 27 -57.75 39.99 -6.58
CA SER A 27 -58.80 39.14 -5.95
C SER A 27 -58.76 37.71 -6.60
N ASN A 28 -59.73 36.76 -6.65
CA ASN A 28 -61.16 36.67 -6.28
C ASN A 28 -61.63 35.20 -5.98
N GLN A 29 -62.96 34.96 -5.98
CA GLN A 29 -63.72 33.69 -5.82
C GLN A 29 -63.70 32.77 -7.06
N ALA A 30 -64.09 31.47 -7.02
CA ALA A 30 -64.16 30.47 -5.94
C ALA A 30 -64.56 29.07 -6.49
N SER A 31 -64.14 27.98 -5.83
CA SER A 31 -64.84 26.68 -5.80
C SER A 31 -64.38 25.85 -4.59
N LEU A 32 -65.19 24.89 -4.14
CA LEU A 32 -65.00 24.16 -2.87
C LEU A 32 -64.65 22.68 -3.10
N LYS A 33 -63.68 22.18 -2.33
CA LYS A 33 -63.63 20.81 -1.79
C LYS A 33 -62.73 20.80 -0.55
N ILE A 34 -63.21 20.21 0.54
CA ILE A 34 -62.42 19.95 1.74
C ILE A 34 -61.92 18.51 1.64
N GLN A 35 -60.63 18.30 1.86
CA GLN A 35 -60.03 17.01 2.18
C GLN A 35 -59.16 17.23 3.41
N ASP A 36 -59.31 16.38 4.43
CA ASP A 36 -58.43 16.39 5.59
C ASP A 36 -57.09 15.78 5.20
N GLU A 37 -56.05 16.59 5.09
CA GLU A 37 -54.72 16.15 4.69
C GLU A 37 -53.80 15.97 5.91
N TYR A 38 -53.30 14.74 6.07
CA TYR A 38 -52.40 14.35 7.16
C TYR A 38 -50.97 14.78 6.85
N THR A 39 -50.46 15.77 7.60
CA THR A 39 -49.04 16.14 7.57
C THR A 39 -48.25 15.37 8.64
N PRO A 40 -47.40 14.39 8.26
CA PRO A 40 -46.49 13.76 9.21
C PRO A 40 -45.46 14.77 9.70
N VAL A 41 -45.24 14.83 11.02
CA VAL A 41 -44.14 15.62 11.59
C VAL A 41 -42.82 14.99 11.14
N GLN A 42 -42.08 15.70 10.30
CA GLN A 42 -40.83 15.23 9.75
C GLN A 42 -39.74 15.34 10.82
N ASN A 43 -39.53 14.25 11.57
CA ASN A 43 -38.45 14.15 12.55
C ASN A 43 -37.10 14.38 11.86
N GLU A 44 -36.45 15.50 12.17
CA GLU A 44 -35.06 15.75 11.80
C GLU A 44 -34.12 14.80 12.56
N VAL A 45 -33.99 13.58 12.03
CA VAL A 45 -32.88 12.70 12.38
C VAL A 45 -31.60 13.37 11.87
N LYS A 46 -30.91 14.05 12.79
CA LYS A 46 -29.59 14.62 12.52
C LYS A 46 -28.62 13.49 12.25
N GLU A 47 -28.38 13.18 10.98
CA GLU A 47 -27.30 12.27 10.61
C GLU A 47 -26.00 12.78 11.23
N ALA A 48 -25.33 11.92 12.00
CA ALA A 48 -24.09 12.27 12.62
C ALA A 48 -23.00 12.31 11.54
N THR A 49 -22.68 13.51 11.05
CA THR A 49 -21.75 13.78 9.92
C THR A 49 -20.28 13.49 10.25
N TYR A 50 -20.00 12.31 10.78
CA TYR A 50 -18.67 11.74 10.85
C TYR A 50 -18.24 11.34 9.44
N LYS A 51 -17.65 12.31 8.72
CA LYS A 51 -16.88 12.02 7.51
C LYS A 51 -15.76 11.04 7.88
N LYS A 52 -15.96 9.77 7.57
CA LYS A 52 -14.98 8.70 7.76
C LYS A 52 -13.66 9.16 7.12
N PRO A 53 -12.53 9.19 7.86
CA PRO A 53 -11.30 9.75 7.33
C PRO A 53 -10.90 8.99 6.06
N ILE A 54 -10.69 9.74 4.96
CA ILE A 54 -10.20 9.16 3.71
C ILE A 54 -8.73 8.86 3.93
N VAL A 55 -8.46 7.63 4.38
CA VAL A 55 -7.11 7.09 4.43
C VAL A 55 -6.56 7.10 3.01
N LYS A 56 -5.52 7.90 2.80
CA LYS A 56 -4.77 7.91 1.55
C LYS A 56 -3.64 6.91 1.65
N VAL A 57 -3.60 5.99 0.71
CA VAL A 57 -2.44 5.13 0.46
C VAL A 57 -1.29 6.02 -0.02
N ASP A 58 -0.08 5.80 0.50
CA ASP A 58 1.14 6.40 -0.07
C ASP A 58 1.65 5.56 -1.23
N GLU A 59 1.08 5.83 -2.40
CA GLU A 59 1.47 5.22 -3.68
C GLU A 59 2.95 5.47 -4.02
N SER A 60 3.54 6.57 -3.55
CA SER A 60 4.93 6.93 -3.86
C SER A 60 5.94 6.08 -3.07
N THR A 61 5.69 5.87 -1.78
CA THR A 61 6.47 4.94 -0.95
C THR A 61 6.28 3.50 -1.43
N ILE A 62 5.06 3.08 -1.79
CA ILE A 62 4.80 1.74 -2.33
C ILE A 62 5.58 1.51 -3.63
N GLN A 63 5.58 2.46 -4.57
CA GLN A 63 6.32 2.32 -5.84
C GLN A 63 7.83 2.23 -5.60
N LYS A 64 8.40 3.05 -4.70
CA LYS A 64 9.82 2.98 -4.30
C LYS A 64 10.19 1.62 -3.70
N LEU A 65 9.41 1.12 -2.74
CA LEU A 65 9.63 -0.17 -2.09
C LEU A 65 9.54 -1.34 -3.09
N LYS A 66 8.65 -1.22 -4.07
CA LYS A 66 8.52 -2.16 -5.18
C LYS A 66 9.77 -2.15 -6.07
N GLU A 67 10.24 -0.98 -6.50
CA GLU A 67 11.46 -0.84 -7.31
C GLU A 67 12.71 -1.40 -6.60
N GLU A 68 12.83 -1.17 -5.29
CA GLU A 68 13.90 -1.74 -4.46
C GLU A 68 13.83 -3.28 -4.38
N SER A 69 12.63 -3.84 -4.27
CA SER A 69 12.41 -5.29 -4.26
C SER A 69 12.68 -5.92 -5.64
N GLU A 70 12.20 -5.31 -6.73
CA GLU A 70 12.46 -5.74 -8.10
C GLU A 70 13.95 -5.66 -8.44
N SER A 71 14.67 -4.63 -7.97
CA SER A 71 16.12 -4.50 -8.14
C SER A 71 16.87 -5.67 -7.46
N ALA A 72 16.57 -5.94 -6.18
CA ALA A 72 17.19 -7.05 -5.44
C ALA A 72 16.85 -8.42 -6.04
N HIS A 73 15.61 -8.62 -6.51
CA HIS A 73 15.20 -9.84 -7.20
C HIS A 73 15.94 -10.02 -8.55
N ASN A 74 16.06 -8.97 -9.35
CA ASN A 74 16.78 -9.02 -10.62
C ASN A 74 18.27 -9.34 -10.44
N HIS A 75 18.91 -8.79 -9.39
CA HIS A 75 20.29 -9.10 -9.03
C HIS A 75 20.46 -10.59 -8.66
N LEU A 76 19.62 -11.13 -7.77
CA LEU A 76 19.62 -12.56 -7.42
C LEU A 76 19.39 -13.44 -8.66
N ARG A 77 18.46 -13.03 -9.54
CA ARG A 77 18.16 -13.78 -10.77
C ARG A 77 19.33 -13.79 -11.75
N GLU A 78 20.06 -12.69 -11.89
CA GLU A 78 21.26 -12.63 -12.74
C GLU A 78 22.42 -13.43 -12.13
N MET A 79 22.62 -13.40 -10.80
CA MET A 79 23.58 -14.26 -10.11
C MET A 79 23.32 -15.75 -10.39
N VAL A 80 22.07 -16.21 -10.21
CA VAL A 80 21.67 -17.60 -10.51
C VAL A 80 21.79 -17.90 -12.01
N LYS A 81 21.49 -16.95 -12.90
CA LYS A 81 21.70 -17.11 -14.35
C LYS A 81 23.17 -17.38 -14.67
N GLN A 82 24.08 -16.58 -14.11
CA GLN A 82 25.52 -16.73 -14.37
C GLN A 82 26.12 -17.97 -13.69
N LEU A 83 25.56 -18.45 -12.58
CA LEU A 83 25.89 -19.75 -11.98
C LEU A 83 25.60 -20.90 -12.95
N LEU A 84 24.44 -20.85 -13.62
CA LEU A 84 24.02 -21.85 -14.61
C LEU A 84 24.81 -21.74 -15.92
N GLU A 85 25.03 -20.52 -16.42
CA GLU A 85 25.81 -20.28 -17.64
C GLU A 85 27.27 -20.76 -17.50
N ARG A 86 27.90 -20.60 -16.32
CA ARG A 86 29.22 -21.20 -15.99
C ARG A 86 29.24 -22.74 -16.09
N GLN A 87 28.08 -23.39 -16.00
CA GLN A 87 27.90 -24.85 -16.09
C GLN A 87 27.35 -25.32 -17.44
N GLY A 88 27.10 -24.40 -18.40
CA GLY A 88 26.45 -24.72 -19.67
C GLY A 88 24.94 -24.97 -19.57
N LEU A 89 24.32 -24.58 -18.45
CA LEU A 89 22.91 -24.79 -18.12
C LEU A 89 22.10 -23.51 -18.28
N THR A 90 20.77 -23.64 -18.38
CA THR A 90 19.81 -22.54 -18.31
C THR A 90 18.69 -22.84 -17.31
N PHE A 91 17.87 -21.84 -16.99
CA PHE A 91 16.67 -22.02 -16.15
C PHE A 91 15.68 -23.10 -16.64
N LYS A 92 15.73 -23.49 -17.92
CA LYS A 92 14.86 -24.54 -18.49
C LYS A 92 15.30 -25.95 -18.10
N ASP A 93 16.61 -26.14 -17.92
CA ASP A 93 17.22 -27.45 -17.75
C ASP A 93 17.11 -27.94 -16.29
N LEU A 94 16.86 -27.01 -15.36
CA LEU A 94 16.62 -27.26 -13.93
C LEU A 94 15.56 -28.34 -13.64
N ALA A 95 14.57 -28.49 -14.51
CA ALA A 95 13.49 -29.46 -14.32
C ALA A 95 13.88 -30.93 -14.56
N GLY A 96 15.13 -31.19 -14.99
CA GLY A 96 15.66 -32.53 -15.28
C GLY A 96 17.07 -32.80 -14.76
N LEU A 97 17.51 -32.07 -13.72
CA LEU A 97 18.84 -32.26 -13.12
C LEU A 97 18.77 -33.18 -11.89
N ASP A 98 19.03 -34.48 -12.09
CA ASP A 98 19.09 -35.45 -10.98
C ASP A 98 20.23 -35.17 -9.98
N GLU A 99 21.38 -34.64 -10.45
CA GLU A 99 22.51 -34.23 -9.60
C GLU A 99 22.41 -32.78 -9.08
N GLY A 100 21.34 -32.06 -9.43
CA GLY A 100 21.13 -30.65 -9.06
C GLY A 100 22.09 -29.67 -9.76
N VAL A 101 22.34 -28.53 -9.12
CA VAL A 101 23.22 -27.45 -9.61
C VAL A 101 24.42 -27.33 -8.68
N LYS A 102 25.64 -27.37 -9.22
CA LYS A 102 26.85 -27.16 -8.42
C LYS A 102 26.98 -25.68 -8.08
N ILE A 103 27.07 -25.37 -6.79
CA ILE A 103 27.30 -24.00 -6.30
C ILE A 103 28.80 -23.73 -6.24
N ASP A 104 29.26 -22.63 -6.85
CA ASP A 104 30.65 -22.17 -6.76
C ASP A 104 30.89 -21.24 -5.55
N GLU A 105 32.16 -20.96 -5.23
CA GLU A 105 32.53 -20.20 -4.05
C GLU A 105 32.27 -18.68 -4.16
N GLU A 106 32.35 -18.11 -5.37
CA GLU A 106 32.05 -16.70 -5.63
C GLU A 106 30.55 -16.44 -5.43
N THR A 107 29.71 -17.23 -6.11
CA THR A 107 28.25 -17.19 -5.96
C THR A 107 27.81 -17.45 -4.51
N ARG A 108 28.46 -18.40 -3.80
CA ARG A 108 28.15 -18.69 -2.39
C ARG A 108 28.45 -17.51 -1.48
N LEU A 109 29.59 -16.83 -1.67
CA LEU A 109 29.98 -15.68 -0.85
C LEU A 109 29.09 -14.46 -1.15
N GLU A 110 28.72 -14.23 -2.40
CA GLU A 110 27.80 -13.15 -2.79
C GLU A 110 26.40 -13.38 -2.20
N ALA A 111 25.84 -14.59 -2.31
CA ALA A 111 24.58 -14.96 -1.69
C ALA A 111 24.60 -14.84 -0.15
N GLN A 112 25.71 -15.20 0.50
CA GLN A 112 25.90 -15.00 1.94
C GLN A 112 25.90 -13.50 2.32
N ALA A 113 26.59 -12.66 1.54
CA ALA A 113 26.60 -11.21 1.75
C ALA A 113 25.21 -10.58 1.54
N MET A 114 24.36 -11.15 0.66
CA MET A 114 22.99 -10.66 0.47
C MET A 114 22.07 -10.87 1.68
N ILE A 115 22.30 -11.92 2.48
CA ILE A 115 21.49 -12.25 3.67
C ILE A 115 22.12 -11.83 5.01
N ALA A 116 23.43 -11.56 5.03
CA ALA A 116 24.15 -11.04 6.19
C ALA A 116 23.69 -9.62 6.58
N GLU A 117 24.09 -9.15 7.76
CA GLU A 117 23.74 -7.83 8.30
C GLU A 117 23.98 -6.70 7.28
N GLY A 118 22.97 -5.83 7.10
CA GLY A 118 22.98 -4.76 6.10
C GLY A 118 22.72 -5.22 4.65
N GLY A 119 22.70 -6.52 4.36
CA GLY A 119 22.41 -7.07 3.03
C GLY A 119 20.96 -6.89 2.59
N PRO A 120 20.66 -6.84 1.27
CA PRO A 120 19.32 -6.60 0.71
C PRO A 120 18.26 -7.64 1.07
N PHE A 121 18.63 -8.80 1.62
CA PHE A 121 17.70 -9.81 2.16
C PHE A 121 17.96 -10.15 3.64
N SER A 122 18.67 -9.27 4.37
CA SER A 122 18.79 -9.38 5.83
C SER A 122 17.44 -9.20 6.54
N PRO A 123 17.21 -9.83 7.70
CA PRO A 123 15.96 -9.70 8.47
C PRO A 123 15.58 -8.25 8.76
N GLU A 124 16.57 -7.40 9.03
CA GLU A 124 16.38 -5.98 9.33
C GLU A 124 15.86 -5.22 8.10
N ASN A 125 16.56 -5.30 6.96
CA ASN A 125 16.13 -4.64 5.72
C ASN A 125 14.83 -5.23 5.13
N VAL A 126 14.48 -6.49 5.39
CA VAL A 126 13.20 -7.07 4.96
C VAL A 126 12.06 -6.60 5.88
N SER A 127 12.23 -6.65 7.20
CA SER A 127 11.22 -6.17 8.17
C SER A 127 10.94 -4.67 8.01
N ASP A 128 11.97 -3.84 7.78
CA ASP A 128 11.80 -2.41 7.51
C ASP A 128 10.94 -2.14 6.27
N ARG A 129 11.14 -2.89 5.18
CA ARG A 129 10.32 -2.73 3.97
C ARG A 129 8.88 -3.23 4.19
N LEU A 130 8.68 -4.29 4.97
CA LEU A 130 7.33 -4.75 5.37
C LEU A 130 6.61 -3.68 6.21
N ILE A 131 7.30 -3.04 7.16
CA ILE A 131 6.75 -1.97 8.00
C ILE A 131 6.50 -0.69 7.21
N ALA A 132 7.42 -0.27 6.34
CA ALA A 132 7.24 0.87 5.47
C ALA A 132 6.06 0.65 4.51
N PHE A 133 5.91 -0.55 3.95
CA PHE A 133 4.75 -0.93 3.13
C PHE A 133 3.45 -0.92 3.96
N ALA A 134 3.46 -1.48 5.17
CA ALA A 134 2.31 -1.49 6.08
C ALA A 134 1.86 -0.07 6.49
N LYS A 135 2.82 0.82 6.84
CA LYS A 135 2.56 2.24 7.11
C LYS A 135 2.02 2.95 5.84
N ALA A 136 2.55 2.65 4.64
CA ALA A 136 2.11 3.26 3.39
C ALA A 136 0.70 2.81 2.93
N ILE A 137 0.39 1.51 2.95
CA ILE A 137 -0.92 0.97 2.53
C ILE A 137 -2.03 1.25 3.55
N SER A 138 -1.68 1.39 4.83
CA SER A 138 -2.62 1.85 5.87
C SER A 138 -2.79 3.36 5.93
N GLY A 139 -1.98 4.14 5.20
CA GLY A 139 -1.93 5.61 5.31
C GLY A 139 -1.56 6.10 6.71
N GLY A 140 -0.74 5.34 7.44
CA GLY A 140 -0.36 5.60 8.84
C GLY A 140 -1.43 5.27 9.89
N ASP A 141 -2.54 4.66 9.51
CA ASP A 141 -3.68 4.36 10.39
C ASP A 141 -3.38 3.23 11.37
N LYS A 142 -3.00 3.58 12.61
CA LYS A 142 -2.76 2.63 13.71
C LYS A 142 -3.98 1.76 14.04
N GLY A 143 -5.20 2.24 13.75
CA GLY A 143 -6.44 1.47 13.93
C GLY A 143 -6.56 0.25 13.01
N LYS A 144 -5.56 0.01 12.15
CA LYS A 144 -5.43 -1.18 11.29
C LYS A 144 -4.28 -2.10 11.67
N ILE A 145 -3.51 -1.81 12.72
CA ILE A 145 -2.32 -2.62 13.06
C ILE A 145 -2.67 -4.10 13.26
N ASP A 146 -3.79 -4.43 13.90
CA ASP A 146 -4.25 -5.82 14.05
C ASP A 146 -4.53 -6.49 12.69
N ILE A 147 -5.18 -5.76 11.76
CA ILE A 147 -5.48 -6.24 10.41
C ILE A 147 -4.18 -6.45 9.61
N LEU A 148 -3.21 -5.55 9.76
CA LEU A 148 -1.90 -5.64 9.13
C LEU A 148 -1.10 -6.82 9.70
N ARG A 149 -1.13 -7.02 11.03
CA ARG A 149 -0.48 -8.15 11.72
C ARG A 149 -1.03 -9.48 11.20
N SER A 150 -2.35 -9.66 11.21
CA SER A 150 -2.99 -10.87 10.68
C SER A 150 -2.75 -11.09 9.18
N ALA A 151 -2.63 -10.02 8.40
CA ALA A 151 -2.29 -10.13 6.98
C ALA A 151 -0.82 -10.57 6.76
N ILE A 152 0.11 -10.07 7.57
CA ILE A 152 1.53 -10.45 7.53
C ILE A 152 1.70 -11.90 8.02
N GLU A 153 1.12 -12.27 9.17
CA GLU A 153 1.11 -13.64 9.69
C GLU A 153 0.57 -14.64 8.66
N LYS A 154 -0.56 -14.31 8.03
CA LYS A 154 -1.14 -15.12 6.94
C LYS A 154 -0.19 -15.24 5.74
N GLY A 155 0.49 -14.15 5.35
CA GLY A 155 1.47 -14.17 4.26
C GLY A 155 2.70 -15.02 4.55
N PHE A 156 3.23 -14.97 5.78
CA PHE A 156 4.31 -15.87 6.21
C PHE A 156 3.87 -17.34 6.24
N LYS A 157 2.65 -17.63 6.69
CA LYS A 157 2.10 -18.98 6.63
C LYS A 157 1.91 -19.49 5.19
N GLU A 158 1.40 -18.65 4.28
CA GLU A 158 1.29 -19.01 2.87
C GLU A 158 2.67 -19.25 2.23
N ALA A 159 3.70 -18.48 2.62
CA ALA A 159 5.07 -18.74 2.21
C ALA A 159 5.62 -20.08 2.78
N GLN A 160 5.31 -20.41 4.04
CA GLN A 160 5.67 -21.68 4.66
C GLN A 160 5.05 -22.87 3.90
N GLU A 161 3.76 -22.78 3.57
CA GLU A 161 3.06 -23.82 2.79
C GLU A 161 3.63 -23.96 1.37
N MET A 162 4.01 -22.86 0.72
CA MET A 162 4.65 -22.88 -0.61
C MET A 162 6.09 -23.39 -0.64
N LEU A 163 6.84 -23.25 0.47
CA LEU A 163 8.27 -23.61 0.55
C LEU A 163 8.55 -25.01 1.12
N GLY A 164 7.50 -25.81 1.35
CA GLY A 164 7.63 -27.22 1.76
C GLY A 164 7.15 -27.54 3.19
N GLY A 165 6.55 -26.58 3.89
CA GLY A 165 5.92 -26.76 5.20
C GLY A 165 6.71 -26.23 6.40
N GLU A 166 7.95 -25.79 6.21
CA GLU A 166 8.80 -25.16 7.22
C GLU A 166 9.56 -23.98 6.60
N LEU A 167 9.85 -22.94 7.39
CA LEU A 167 10.63 -21.78 6.96
C LEU A 167 12.04 -21.83 7.58
N PRO A 168 13.08 -21.30 6.90
CA PRO A 168 14.40 -21.20 7.49
C PRO A 168 14.42 -20.17 8.63
N GLU A 169 15.32 -20.35 9.60
CA GLU A 169 15.49 -19.49 10.79
C GLU A 169 15.48 -17.99 10.47
N ILE A 170 16.18 -17.57 9.42
CA ILE A 170 16.23 -16.18 8.94
C ILE A 170 14.84 -15.58 8.63
N SER A 171 13.90 -16.38 8.15
CA SER A 171 12.52 -15.96 7.91
C SER A 171 11.73 -15.81 9.22
N HIS A 172 12.01 -16.65 10.22
CA HIS A 172 11.45 -16.48 11.57
C HIS A 172 11.98 -15.21 12.24
N THR A 173 13.29 -14.94 12.18
CA THR A 173 13.87 -13.66 12.65
C THR A 173 13.24 -12.46 11.95
N THR A 174 13.01 -12.56 10.63
CA THR A 174 12.33 -11.51 9.85
C THR A 174 10.90 -11.27 10.31
N TYR A 175 10.16 -12.34 10.60
CA TYR A 175 8.80 -12.27 11.13
C TYR A 175 8.79 -11.61 12.52
N GLU A 176 9.64 -12.06 13.43
CA GLU A 176 9.74 -11.54 14.80
C GLU A 176 10.06 -10.04 14.83
N LEU A 177 11.09 -9.60 14.09
CA LEU A 177 11.41 -8.16 13.93
C LEU A 177 10.25 -7.37 13.30
N THR A 178 9.48 -7.97 12.39
CA THR A 178 8.29 -7.31 11.83
C THR A 178 7.18 -7.18 12.88
N MET A 179 6.99 -8.18 13.75
CA MET A 179 6.01 -8.08 14.85
C MET A 179 6.44 -7.02 15.87
N GLU A 180 7.71 -7.02 16.30
CA GLU A 180 8.26 -6.02 17.23
C GLU A 180 8.09 -4.60 16.69
N LYS A 181 8.38 -4.37 15.39
CA LYS A 181 8.23 -3.07 14.76
C LYS A 181 6.75 -2.64 14.57
N LEU A 182 5.81 -3.58 14.47
CA LEU A 182 4.38 -3.29 14.53
C LEU A 182 3.96 -2.88 15.96
N ASP A 183 4.46 -3.55 17.00
CA ASP A 183 4.17 -3.22 18.40
C ASP A 183 4.80 -1.87 18.82
N ALA A 184 6.03 -1.59 18.38
CA ALA A 184 6.67 -0.28 18.55
C ALA A 184 5.86 0.82 17.87
N TRP A 185 5.39 0.60 16.63
CA TRP A 185 4.52 1.54 15.94
C TRP A 185 3.13 1.69 16.59
N LEU A 186 2.60 0.66 17.23
CA LEU A 186 1.37 0.79 18.03
C LEU A 186 1.58 1.68 19.26
N ALA A 187 2.77 1.63 19.87
CA ALA A 187 3.14 2.39 21.06
C ALA A 187 3.68 3.83 20.81
N GLU A 188 4.07 4.16 19.57
CA GLU A 188 4.46 5.53 19.10
C GLU A 188 3.42 6.63 19.45
#